data_AF-A0AAE1Z4B2-F1
#
_entry.id   AF-A0AAE1Z4B2-F1
#
_cell.length_a   1.000
_cell.length_b   1.000
_cell.length_c   1.000
_cell.angle_alpha   90.00
_cell.angle_beta   90.00
_cell.angle_gamma   90.00
#
_symmetry.space_group_name_H-M   'P 1'
#
loop_
_entity.id
_entity.type
_entity.pdbx_description
1 polymer ?
#
loop_
_entity_poly.entity_id
_entity_poly.type
_entity_poly.pdbx_seq_one_letter_code
_entity_poly.pdbx_strand_id
1 'polypeptide(L)'
;MEQLGSILQFLDNSSILVTGATGFLAKIFIEKILRVQPNVKKLYLLLRAPDAKTAMLRFNTEVMAKDLFRVVKETYGGNLSSLITEKVKVVAGDITCENLGVKDTALLEEMWKDVDVVVNLAANTNFDERYSQYLMFEKTVFLVS
;
A
#
# COMPACT_ATOMS: atom_id res chain seq x y z
N MET A 1 10.80 -5.22 22.47
CA MET A 1 10.38 -6.35 21.62
C MET A 1 8.88 -6.62 21.70
N GLU A 2 8.18 -6.30 22.80
CA GLU A 2 6.73 -6.55 22.95
C GLU A 2 5.83 -5.82 21.94
N GLN A 3 6.15 -4.57 21.55
CA GLN A 3 5.31 -3.80 20.61
C GLN A 3 5.32 -4.35 19.17
N LEU A 4 6.36 -5.06 18.73
CA LEU A 4 6.41 -5.61 17.37
C LEU A 4 5.52 -6.84 17.24
N GLY A 5 5.46 -7.68 18.29
CA GLY A 5 4.58 -8.85 18.33
C GLY A 5 3.10 -8.46 18.29
N SER A 6 2.71 -7.41 19.01
CA SER A 6 1.32 -6.91 19.00
C SER A 6 0.90 -6.36 17.64
N ILE A 7 1.80 -5.67 16.91
CA ILE A 7 1.49 -5.14 15.57
C ILE A 7 1.38 -6.26 14.53
N LEU A 8 2.28 -7.25 14.56
CA LEU A 8 2.19 -8.39 13.65
C LEU A 8 0.95 -9.23 13.90
N GLN A 9 0.56 -9.41 15.16
CA GLN A 9 -0.70 -10.07 15.50
C GLN A 9 -1.91 -9.23 15.06
N PHE A 10 -1.84 -7.91 15.19
CA PHE A 10 -2.91 -7.02 14.74
C PHE A 10 -3.11 -7.05 13.22
N LEU A 11 -2.02 -7.16 12.44
CA LEU A 11 -2.07 -7.24 10.97
C LEU A 11 -2.30 -8.66 10.45
N ASP A 12 -2.56 -9.63 11.32
CA ASP A 12 -2.81 -11.01 10.93
C ASP A 12 -4.17 -11.13 10.25
N ASN A 13 -4.21 -11.75 9.07
CA ASN A 13 -5.41 -11.88 8.24
C ASN A 13 -6.12 -10.56 7.89
N SER A 14 -5.46 -9.41 8.06
CA SER A 14 -6.02 -8.10 7.73
C SER A 14 -5.81 -7.75 6.26
N SER A 15 -6.76 -7.00 5.71
CA SER A 15 -6.70 -6.32 4.43
C SER A 15 -6.35 -4.84 4.63
N ILE A 16 -5.30 -4.36 3.95
CA ILE A 16 -4.72 -3.04 4.20
C ILE A 16 -4.81 -2.19 2.94
N LEU A 17 -5.41 -1.00 3.03
CA LEU A 17 -5.33 0.04 2.00
C LEU A 17 -4.11 0.93 2.24
N VAL A 18 -3.21 0.97 1.26
CA VAL A 18 -2.03 1.84 1.26
C VAL A 18 -2.21 2.94 0.22
N THR A 19 -2.24 4.19 0.67
CA THR A 19 -2.20 5.35 -0.23
C THR A 19 -0.76 5.84 -0.40
N GLY A 20 -0.46 6.47 -1.54
CA GLY A 20 0.90 6.91 -1.83
C GLY A 20 1.86 5.75 -2.08
N ALA A 21 1.38 4.63 -2.63
CA ALA A 21 2.14 3.38 -2.80
C ALA A 21 3.47 3.54 -3.58
N THR A 22 3.61 4.60 -4.38
CA THR A 22 4.85 4.93 -5.13
C THR A 22 5.83 5.79 -4.34
N GLY A 23 5.49 6.23 -3.12
CA GLY A 23 6.37 6.93 -2.20
C GLY A 23 7.42 6.02 -1.58
N PHE A 24 8.54 6.60 -1.10
CA PHE A 24 9.66 5.81 -0.57
C PHE A 24 9.26 4.97 0.66
N LEU A 25 8.61 5.59 1.65
CA LEU A 25 8.15 4.90 2.86
C LEU A 25 7.10 3.82 2.54
N ALA A 26 6.21 4.09 1.59
CA ALA A 26 5.19 3.11 1.19
C ALA A 26 5.83 1.86 0.59
N LYS A 27 6.86 2.00 -0.25
CA LYS A 27 7.57 0.83 -0.79
C LYS A 27 8.25 0.00 0.29
N ILE A 28 8.86 0.66 1.28
CA ILE A 28 9.48 -0.03 2.42
C ILE A 28 8.42 -0.78 3.22
N PHE A 29 7.28 -0.13 3.48
CA PHE A 29 6.17 -0.76 4.17
C PHE A 29 5.65 -1.99 3.41
N ILE A 30 5.40 -1.87 2.10
CA ILE A 30 4.91 -2.96 1.25
C ILE A 30 5.93 -4.12 1.22
N GLU A 31 7.22 -3.84 1.01
CA GLU A 31 8.29 -4.85 1.07
C GLU A 31 8.30 -5.57 2.40
N LYS A 32 8.23 -4.81 3.49
CA LYS A 32 8.29 -5.33 4.84
C LYS A 32 7.12 -6.27 5.10
N ILE A 33 5.89 -5.85 4.78
CA ILE A 33 4.69 -6.68 4.97
C ILE A 33 4.79 -7.96 4.15
N LEU A 34 5.14 -7.87 2.87
CA LEU A 34 5.30 -9.06 2.01
C LEU A 34 6.37 -10.03 2.52
N ARG A 35 7.38 -9.55 3.26
CA ARG A 35 8.46 -10.38 3.79
C ARG A 35 8.21 -10.94 5.19
N VAL A 36 7.61 -10.16 6.09
CA VAL A 36 7.49 -10.55 7.52
C VAL A 36 6.08 -10.93 7.95
N GLN A 37 5.07 -10.64 7.12
CA GLN A 37 3.67 -10.92 7.44
C GLN A 37 2.99 -11.73 6.32
N PRO A 38 3.33 -13.04 6.19
CA PRO A 38 2.77 -13.88 5.13
C PRO A 38 1.25 -14.06 5.22
N ASN A 39 0.69 -13.89 6.42
CA ASN A 39 -0.75 -14.03 6.69
C ASN A 39 -1.55 -12.77 6.38
N VAL A 40 -0.94 -11.69 5.88
CA VAL A 40 -1.71 -10.55 5.38
C VAL A 40 -2.70 -11.06 4.33
N LYS A 41 -3.95 -10.62 4.41
CA LYS A 41 -5.01 -11.10 3.51
C LYS A 41 -4.88 -10.42 2.15
N LYS A 42 -4.89 -9.07 2.15
CA LYS A 42 -4.76 -8.26 0.93
C LYS A 42 -4.05 -6.94 1.21
N LEU A 43 -3.32 -6.45 0.22
CA LEU A 43 -2.79 -5.09 0.12
C LEU A 43 -3.49 -4.41 -1.05
N TYR A 44 -4.39 -3.48 -0.75
CA TYR A 44 -4.96 -2.56 -1.73
C TYR A 44 -4.01 -1.38 -1.88
N LEU A 45 -3.36 -1.25 -3.05
CA LEU A 45 -2.39 -0.19 -3.30
C LEU A 45 -3.02 0.87 -4.19
N LEU A 46 -3.33 2.04 -3.62
CA LEU A 46 -3.89 3.16 -4.37
C LEU A 46 -2.77 3.92 -5.09
N LEU A 47 -2.80 3.92 -6.43
CA LEU A 47 -1.87 4.63 -7.29
C LEU A 47 -2.63 5.66 -8.12
N ARG A 48 -2.13 6.91 -8.11
CA ARG A 48 -2.63 8.01 -8.94
C ARG A 48 -2.46 7.67 -10.42
N ALA A 49 -3.53 7.25 -11.08
CA ALA A 49 -3.50 6.86 -12.49
C ALA A 49 -4.90 7.04 -13.11
N PRO A 50 -4.99 7.30 -14.41
CA PRO A 50 -6.28 7.45 -15.10
C PRO A 50 -7.08 6.14 -15.21
N ASP A 51 -6.39 4.99 -15.20
CA ASP A 51 -6.96 3.66 -15.37
C ASP A 51 -6.10 2.56 -14.73
N ALA A 52 -6.68 1.37 -14.59
CA ALA A 52 -6.05 0.21 -13.96
C ALA A 52 -4.79 -0.28 -14.70
N LYS A 53 -4.75 -0.17 -16.04
CA LYS A 53 -3.60 -0.59 -16.84
C LYS A 53 -2.39 0.31 -16.54
N THR A 54 -2.63 1.62 -16.49
CA THR A 54 -1.62 2.61 -16.15
C THR A 54 -1.17 2.46 -14.70
N ALA A 55 -2.09 2.19 -13.76
CA ALA A 55 -1.75 1.89 -12.37
C ALA A 55 -0.84 0.64 -12.25
N MET A 56 -1.18 -0.45 -12.93
CA MET A 56 -0.36 -1.67 -12.96
C MET A 56 1.02 -1.43 -13.57
N LEU A 57 1.11 -0.64 -14.65
CA LEU A 57 2.40 -0.26 -15.24
C LEU A 57 3.26 0.50 -14.23
N ARG A 58 2.69 1.51 -13.56
CA ARG A 58 3.39 2.29 -12.52
C ARG A 58 3.81 1.41 -11.34
N PHE A 59 2.96 0.49 -10.90
CA PHE A 59 3.33 -0.48 -9.87
C PHE A 59 4.55 -1.30 -10.28
N ASN A 60 4.55 -1.85 -11.49
CA ASN A 60 5.67 -2.64 -11.98
C ASN A 60 6.97 -1.83 -12.09
N THR A 61 6.93 -0.61 -12.62
CA THR A 61 8.13 0.20 -12.90
C THR A 61 8.62 1.02 -11.70
N GLU A 62 7.73 1.54 -10.87
CA GLU A 62 8.07 2.44 -9.76
C GLU A 62 8.22 1.72 -8.42
N VAL A 63 7.57 0.57 -8.25
CA VAL A 63 7.57 -0.24 -7.02
C VAL A 63 8.37 -1.53 -7.25
N MET A 64 7.84 -2.47 -8.04
CA MET A 64 8.41 -3.81 -8.12
C MET A 64 9.77 -3.86 -8.82
N ALA A 65 10.07 -2.95 -9.75
CA ALA A 65 11.38 -2.91 -10.41
C ALA A 65 12.52 -2.46 -9.48
N LYS A 66 12.23 -1.88 -8.30
CA LYS A 66 13.27 -1.34 -7.40
C LYS A 66 14.02 -2.46 -6.68
N ASP A 67 15.31 -2.24 -6.45
CA ASP A 67 16.20 -3.17 -5.71
C ASP A 67 15.75 -3.41 -4.27
N LEU A 68 14.95 -2.50 -3.72
CA LEU A 68 14.30 -2.67 -2.43
C LEU A 68 13.55 -4.02 -2.33
N PHE A 69 12.93 -4.47 -3.42
CA PHE A 69 12.19 -5.74 -3.45
C PHE A 69 13.05 -6.95 -3.77
N ARG A 70 14.39 -6.82 -3.87
CA ARG A 70 15.29 -7.92 -4.20
C ARG A 70 15.12 -9.11 -3.27
N VAL A 71 15.07 -8.88 -1.95
CA VAL A 71 14.94 -9.96 -0.96
C VAL A 71 13.61 -10.70 -1.15
N VAL A 72 12.50 -9.99 -1.35
CA VAL A 72 11.20 -10.62 -1.65
C VAL A 72 11.28 -11.42 -2.94
N LYS A 73 11.87 -10.87 -4.01
CA LYS A 73 12.03 -11.58 -5.30
C LYS A 73 12.85 -12.86 -5.16
N GLU A 74 13.96 -12.81 -4.43
CA GLU A 74 14.84 -13.97 -4.20
C GLU A 74 14.15 -15.02 -3.30
N THR A 75 13.43 -14.58 -2.27
CA THR A 75 12.74 -15.47 -1.32
C THR A 75 11.62 -16.26 -2.02
N TYR A 76 10.83 -15.61 -2.87
CA TYR A 76 9.70 -16.25 -3.54
C TYR A 76 10.03 -16.81 -4.93
N GLY A 77 11.11 -16.36 -5.57
CA GLY A 77 11.59 -16.86 -6.86
C GLY A 77 10.46 -16.97 -7.89
N GLY A 78 10.27 -18.17 -8.45
CA GLY A 78 9.22 -18.45 -9.43
C GLY A 78 7.78 -18.26 -8.91
N ASN A 79 7.57 -18.27 -7.59
CA ASN A 79 6.26 -18.07 -6.97
C ASN A 79 5.89 -16.59 -6.75
N LEU A 80 6.81 -15.65 -7.06
CA LEU A 80 6.58 -14.22 -6.84
C LEU A 80 5.31 -13.73 -7.53
N SER A 81 5.07 -14.12 -8.78
CA SER A 81 3.88 -13.71 -9.54
C SER A 81 2.58 -14.18 -8.87
N SER A 82 2.58 -15.39 -8.30
CA SER A 82 1.44 -15.93 -7.56
C SER A 82 1.21 -15.13 -6.28
N LEU A 83 2.26 -14.88 -5.50
CA LEU A 83 2.18 -14.07 -4.28
C LEU A 83 1.60 -12.68 -4.56
N ILE A 84 2.12 -11.98 -5.58
CA ILE A 84 1.65 -10.63 -5.92
C ILE A 84 0.19 -10.67 -6.36
N THR A 85 -0.21 -11.65 -7.19
CA THR A 85 -1.60 -11.79 -7.64
C THR A 85 -2.56 -12.08 -6.47
N GLU A 86 -2.13 -12.92 -5.53
CA GLU A 86 -2.91 -13.29 -4.36
C GLU A 86 -3.02 -12.13 -3.36
N LYS A 87 -1.89 -11.53 -3.00
CA LYS A 87 -1.78 -10.59 -1.88
C LYS A 87 -1.93 -9.13 -2.28
N VAL A 88 -1.73 -8.75 -3.53
CA VAL A 88 -1.71 -7.34 -3.94
C VAL A 88 -2.82 -7.04 -4.94
N LYS A 89 -3.61 -6.01 -4.65
CA LYS A 89 -4.59 -5.42 -5.57
C LYS A 89 -4.18 -3.98 -5.84
N VAL A 90 -3.75 -3.70 -7.07
CA VAL A 90 -3.43 -2.33 -7.49
C VAL A 90 -4.71 -1.62 -7.90
N VAL A 91 -4.94 -0.44 -7.34
CA VAL A 91 -6.15 0.37 -7.53
C VAL A 91 -5.76 1.70 -8.16
N ALA A 92 -6.35 2.02 -9.31
CA ALA A 92 -6.22 3.34 -9.91
C ALA A 92 -7.14 4.32 -9.16
N GLY A 93 -6.57 5.39 -8.62
CA GLY A 93 -7.35 6.39 -7.89
C GLY A 93 -6.52 7.53 -7.31
N ASP A 94 -7.18 8.56 -6.81
CA ASP A 94 -6.59 9.73 -6.16
C ASP A 94 -7.32 10.05 -4.86
N ILE A 95 -6.57 10.29 -3.79
CA ILE A 95 -7.11 10.56 -2.45
C ILE A 95 -7.93 11.85 -2.42
N THR A 96 -7.66 12.77 -3.34
CA THR A 96 -8.31 14.08 -3.44
C THR A 96 -9.68 14.02 -4.11
N CYS A 97 -10.03 12.89 -4.72
CA CYS A 97 -11.30 12.68 -5.39
C CYS A 97 -12.30 11.97 -4.48
N GLU A 98 -13.59 12.26 -4.69
CA GLU A 98 -14.67 11.46 -4.10
C GLU A 98 -14.48 9.98 -4.46
N ASN A 99 -14.78 9.10 -3.50
CA ASN A 99 -14.60 7.65 -3.65
C ASN A 99 -13.19 7.25 -4.09
N LEU A 100 -12.18 8.03 -3.67
CA LEU A 100 -10.77 7.85 -4.04
C LEU A 100 -10.53 7.88 -5.57
N GLY A 101 -11.45 8.45 -6.35
CA GLY A 101 -11.39 8.44 -7.82
C GLY A 101 -11.58 7.06 -8.45
N VAL A 102 -12.00 6.06 -7.67
CA VAL A 102 -12.29 4.71 -8.16
C VAL A 102 -13.62 4.73 -8.91
N LYS A 103 -13.56 4.49 -10.22
CA LYS A 103 -14.75 4.51 -11.10
C LYS A 103 -15.54 3.20 -11.07
N ASP A 104 -14.88 2.10 -10.70
CA ASP A 104 -15.50 0.78 -10.61
C ASP A 104 -16.22 0.66 -9.27
N THR A 105 -17.56 0.71 -9.30
CA THR A 105 -18.40 0.65 -8.10
C THR A 105 -18.32 -0.69 -7.39
N ALA A 106 -18.15 -1.80 -8.13
CA ALA A 106 -18.02 -3.12 -7.53
C ALA A 106 -16.69 -3.25 -6.77
N LEU A 107 -15.60 -2.71 -7.35
CA LEU A 107 -14.32 -2.64 -6.67
C LEU A 107 -14.37 -1.74 -5.42
N LEU A 108 -15.06 -0.60 -5.51
CA LEU A 108 -15.22 0.30 -4.38
C LEU A 108 -16.00 -0.37 -3.23
N GLU A 109 -17.09 -1.06 -3.55
CA GLU A 109 -17.86 -1.84 -2.57
C GLU A 109 -17.05 -3.00 -1.96
N GLU A 110 -16.23 -3.69 -2.77
CA GLU A 110 -15.29 -4.70 -2.30
C GLU A 110 -14.34 -4.08 -1.27
N MET A 111 -13.69 -2.97 -1.62
CA MET A 111 -12.75 -2.28 -0.74
C MET A 111 -13.40 -1.80 0.56
N TRP A 112 -14.62 -1.26 0.51
CA TRP A 112 -15.33 -0.81 1.71
C TRP A 112 -15.69 -1.94 2.68
N LYS A 113 -15.94 -3.14 2.17
CA LYS A 113 -16.25 -4.31 3.00
C LYS A 113 -15.01 -5.05 3.48
N ASP A 114 -13.93 -5.01 2.69
CA ASP A 114 -12.76 -5.85 2.91
C ASP A 114 -11.65 -5.13 3.69
N VAL A 115 -11.50 -3.82 3.56
CA VAL A 115 -10.37 -3.08 4.17
C VAL A 115 -10.56 -2.93 5.68
N ASP A 116 -9.61 -3.48 6.45
CA ASP A 116 -9.55 -3.36 7.91
C ASP A 116 -8.68 -2.17 8.36
N VAL A 117 -7.62 -1.86 7.60
CA VAL A 117 -6.60 -0.88 7.99
C VAL A 117 -6.28 0.07 6.84
N VAL A 118 -6.25 1.38 7.12
CA VAL A 118 -5.80 2.39 6.15
C VAL A 118 -4.45 2.98 6.58
N VAL A 119 -3.46 2.80 5.72
CA VAL A 119 -2.10 3.33 5.87
C VAL A 119 -1.91 4.47 4.88
N ASN A 120 -1.99 5.70 5.38
CA ASN A 120 -1.80 6.89 4.56
C ASN A 120 -0.32 7.30 4.51
N LEU A 121 0.33 7.06 3.38
CA LEU A 121 1.73 7.46 3.13
C LEU A 121 1.84 8.40 1.92
N ALA A 122 0.73 9.07 1.56
CA ALA A 122 0.65 9.99 0.43
C ALA A 122 1.34 11.36 0.66
N ALA A 123 2.10 11.53 1.75
CA ALA A 123 2.84 12.76 2.01
C ALA A 123 4.10 12.85 1.13
N ASN A 124 4.31 14.02 0.52
CA ASN A 124 5.45 14.33 -0.33
C ASN A 124 6.75 14.26 0.50
N THR A 125 7.55 13.20 0.34
CA THR A 125 8.89 13.13 0.96
C THR A 125 9.92 13.84 0.07
N ASN A 126 9.59 15.05 -0.40
CA ASN A 126 10.63 15.98 -0.84
C ASN A 126 11.41 16.35 0.41
N PHE A 127 12.60 15.79 0.57
CA PHE A 127 13.55 16.15 1.64
C PHE A 127 14.12 17.59 1.48
N ASP A 128 13.46 18.44 0.69
CA ASP A 128 13.89 19.79 0.31
C ASP A 128 12.73 20.81 0.27
N GLU A 129 11.75 20.66 1.16
CA GLU A 129 10.69 21.67 1.36
C GLU A 129 10.88 22.39 2.71
N ARG A 130 11.37 23.63 2.60
CA ARG A 130 11.52 24.61 3.69
C ARG A 130 10.26 24.66 4.57
N TYR A 131 10.37 24.15 5.80
CA TYR A 131 9.73 24.49 7.09
C TYR A 131 8.32 25.13 7.20
N SER A 132 7.52 25.31 6.14
CA SER A 132 6.27 26.08 6.21
C SER A 132 4.98 25.27 6.00
N GLN A 133 5.02 23.93 5.97
CA GLN A 133 3.81 23.11 5.85
C GLN A 133 3.62 22.13 7.03
N TYR A 134 4.27 22.38 8.16
CA TYR A 134 4.33 21.45 9.30
C TYR A 134 3.07 21.42 10.19
N LEU A 135 1.90 21.92 9.75
CA LEU A 135 0.72 22.05 10.61
C LEU A 135 -0.54 21.31 10.17
N MET A 136 -0.45 20.32 9.28
CA MET A 136 -1.51 19.33 9.14
C MET A 136 -0.91 17.94 8.96
N PHE A 137 -1.51 16.95 9.59
CA PHE A 137 -1.10 15.54 9.65
C PHE A 137 -0.10 15.20 10.77
N GLU A 138 -0.44 15.60 12.00
CA GLU A 138 -0.12 14.75 13.14
C GLU A 138 -0.79 13.37 12.94
N LYS A 139 0.05 12.33 12.86
CA LYS A 139 -0.25 10.90 13.08
C LYS A 139 -1.63 10.44 12.58
N THR A 140 -1.70 9.82 11.40
CA THR A 140 -2.94 9.12 11.04
C THR A 140 -2.70 7.79 10.34
N VAL A 141 -2.50 6.77 11.18
CA VAL A 141 -2.97 5.41 10.88
C VAL A 141 -4.44 5.41 11.31
N PHE A 142 -5.37 5.34 10.36
CA PHE A 142 -6.78 5.15 10.69
C PHE A 142 -7.00 3.65 10.89
N LEU A 143 -7.22 3.26 12.15
CA LEU A 143 -7.88 2.01 12.49
C LEU A 143 -9.36 2.21 12.19
N VAL A 144 -9.90 1.51 11.19
CA VAL A 144 -11.34 1.46 11.00
C VAL A 144 -11.84 0.43 12.01
N SER A 145 -12.57 0.89 13.03
CA SER A 145 -13.20 0.06 14.06
C SER A 145 -14.52 -0.52 13.57
#